data_AF-A0A7X4ESG7-F1
#
_entry.id   AF-A0A7X4ESG7-F1
#
_cell.length_a   1.000
_cell.length_b   1.000
_cell.length_c   1.000
_cell.angle_alpha   90.00
_cell.angle_beta   90.00
_cell.angle_gamma   90.00
#
_symmetry.space_group_name_H-M   'P 1'
#
loop_
_entity.id
_entity.type
_entity.pdbx_description
1 polymer ?
#
loop_
_entity_poly.entity_id
_entity_poly.type
_entity_poly.pdbx_seq_one_letter_code
_entity_poly.pdbx_strand_id
1 'polypeptide(L)' 'SSPRPVGSHLVIDADGSFEGSVSGGCVEGAVIRAARHVIATGERQMLEFGVTDDEAWEVGLACGGQIEVLVVRVE' A
#
# COMPACT_ATOMS: atom_id res chain seq x y z
N SER A 1 2.68 -10.28 -11.04
CA SER A 1 3.92 -9.89 -10.31
C SER A 1 3.84 -8.42 -9.92
N SER A 2 4.54 -7.97 -8.87
CA SER A 2 4.69 -6.54 -8.52
C SER A 2 6.16 -6.11 -8.67
N PRO A 3 6.48 -4.84 -8.95
CA PRO A 3 7.85 -4.36 -9.12
C PRO A 3 8.70 -4.44 -7.85
N ARG A 4 8.07 -4.60 -6.68
CA ARG A 4 8.74 -4.73 -5.37
C ARG A 4 8.53 -6.14 -4.79
N PRO A 5 9.60 -6.79 -4.29
CA PRO A 5 9.48 -8.11 -3.68
C PRO A 5 8.79 -8.05 -2.32
N VAL A 6 8.28 -9.21 -1.86
CA VAL A 6 7.79 -9.39 -0.48
C VAL A 6 8.87 -8.95 0.52
N GLY A 7 8.44 -8.25 1.57
CA GLY A 7 9.35 -7.66 2.56
C GLY A 7 9.84 -6.25 2.22
N SER A 8 9.37 -5.68 1.11
CA SER A 8 9.55 -4.23 0.87
C SER A 8 8.71 -3.43 1.86
N HIS A 9 9.25 -2.30 2.32
CA HIS A 9 8.60 -1.46 3.33
C HIS A 9 8.41 -0.03 2.83
N LEU A 10 7.40 0.62 3.39
CA LEU A 10 7.10 2.03 3.24
C LEU A 10 6.82 2.58 4.63
N VAL A 11 7.64 3.52 5.08
CA VAL A 11 7.49 4.20 6.38
C VAL A 11 6.83 5.54 6.12
N ILE A 12 5.81 5.88 6.91
CA ILE A 12 5.00 7.09 6.72
C ILE A 12 4.82 7.75 8.09
N ASP A 13 5.06 9.06 8.15
CA ASP A 13 4.78 9.86 9.35
C ASP A 13 3.34 10.42 9.36
N ALA A 14 2.96 11.10 10.45
CA ALA A 14 1.61 11.65 10.61
C ALA A 14 1.27 12.78 9.62
N ASP A 15 2.30 13.48 9.14
CA ASP A 15 2.19 14.58 8.17
C ASP A 15 2.08 14.06 6.73
N GLY A 16 2.33 12.76 6.53
CA GLY A 16 2.26 12.08 5.24
C GLY A 16 3.58 12.06 4.48
N SER A 17 4.68 12.49 5.10
CA SER A 17 6.02 12.24 4.56
C SER A 17 6.29 10.74 4.58
N PHE A 18 7.00 10.23 3.58
CA PHE A 18 7.25 8.81 3.47
C PHE A 18 8.61 8.48 2.89
N GLU A 19 9.12 7.30 3.26
CA GLU A 19 10.38 6.73 2.78
C GLU A 19 10.20 5.25 2.44
N GLY A 20 10.80 4.81 1.34
CA GLY A 20 10.66 3.45 0.81
C GLY A 20 9.53 3.30 -0.21
N SER A 21 9.15 2.06 -0.51
CA SER A 21 8.13 1.75 -1.54
C SER A 21 7.71 0.28 -1.46
N VAL A 22 6.42 0.02 -1.69
CA VAL A 22 5.83 -1.33 -1.74
C VAL A 22 5.34 -1.74 -3.13
N SER A 23 5.24 -0.81 -4.08
CA SER A 23 4.87 -1.14 -5.48
C SER A 23 5.71 -0.44 -6.55
N GLY A 24 6.33 0.69 -6.22
CA GLY A 24 7.06 1.52 -7.18
C GLY A 24 6.26 2.69 -7.75
N GLY A 25 5.11 3.03 -7.15
CA GLY A 25 4.39 4.29 -7.39
C GLY A 25 2.87 4.16 -7.55
N CYS A 26 2.34 2.98 -7.89
CA CYS A 26 0.92 2.84 -8.26
C CYS A 26 -0.01 2.85 -7.05
N VAL A 27 0.39 2.25 -5.92
CA VAL A 27 -0.49 2.05 -4.75
C VAL A 27 -0.09 2.89 -3.54
N GLU A 28 1.05 3.58 -3.60
CA GLU A 28 1.64 4.35 -2.50
C GLU A 28 0.65 5.38 -1.94
N GLY A 29 -0.13 6.05 -2.79
CA GLY A 29 -1.16 6.99 -2.34
C GLY A 29 -2.27 6.34 -1.51
N ALA A 30 -2.66 5.10 -1.81
CA ALA A 30 -3.64 4.36 -1.01
C ALA A 30 -3.05 3.91 0.33
N VAL A 31 -1.80 3.46 0.32
CA VAL A 31 -1.07 3.07 1.54
C VAL A 31 -0.87 4.27 2.48
N ILE A 32 -0.54 5.45 1.95
CA ILE A 32 -0.40 6.69 2.74
C ILE A 32 -1.72 7.05 3.42
N ARG A 33 -2.85 6.96 2.72
CA ARG A 33 -4.17 7.25 3.33
C ARG A 33 -4.50 6.26 4.46
N ALA A 34 -4.26 4.98 4.24
CA ALA A 34 -4.45 3.97 5.27
C ALA A 34 -3.53 4.21 6.47
N ALA A 35 -2.24 4.52 6.24
CA ALA A 35 -1.30 4.80 7.32
C ALA A 35 -1.75 5.96 8.20
N ARG A 36 -2.29 7.05 7.63
CA ARG A 36 -2.83 8.16 8.44
C ARG A 36 -4.01 7.73 9.32
N HIS A 37 -4.86 6.83 8.82
CA HIS A 37 -5.93 6.24 9.63
C HIS A 37 -5.35 5.37 10.76
N VAL A 38 -4.43 4.45 10.45
CA VAL A 38 -3.77 3.56 11.42
C VAL A 38 -2.98 4.35 12.49
N ILE A 39 -2.33 5.45 12.11
CA ILE A 39 -1.64 6.34 13.06
C ILE A 39 -2.64 6.90 14.07
N ALA A 40 -3.78 7.42 13.58
CA ALA A 40 -4.81 8.06 14.41
C ALA A 40 -5.57 7.06 15.31
N THR A 41 -5.90 5.87 14.80
CA THR A 41 -6.75 4.90 15.53
C THR A 41 -5.95 3.84 16.27
N GLY A 42 -4.77 3.48 15.76
CA GLY A 42 -4.01 2.30 16.20
C GLY A 42 -4.52 0.98 15.65
N GLU A 43 -5.57 1.00 14.83
CA GLU A 43 -6.14 -0.19 14.23
C GLU A 43 -5.36 -0.54 12.96
N ARG A 44 -4.73 -1.72 12.94
CA ARG A 44 -4.01 -2.22 11.76
C ARG A 44 -4.96 -2.48 10.59
N GLN A 45 -4.48 -2.32 9.36
CA GLN A 45 -5.25 -2.58 8.15
C GLN A 45 -4.48 -3.50 7.20
N MET A 46 -5.18 -4.42 6.54
CA MET A 46 -4.67 -5.17 5.39
C MET A 46 -5.27 -4.56 4.12
N LEU A 47 -4.42 -4.23 3.16
CA LEU A 47 -4.84 -3.71 1.85
C LEU A 47 -4.48 -4.73 0.79
N GLU A 48 -5.44 -5.06 -0.07
CA GLU A 48 -5.26 -5.96 -1.19
C GLU A 48 -5.31 -5.15 -2.49
N PHE A 49 -4.29 -5.30 -3.32
CA PHE A 49 -4.20 -4.64 -4.62
C PHE A 49 -3.98 -5.69 -5.70
N GLY A 50 -4.78 -5.70 -6.75
CA GLY A 50 -4.64 -6.66 -7.85
C GLY A 50 -5.53 -6.30 -9.02
N VAL A 51 -5.31 -6.96 -10.15
CA VAL A 51 -6.25 -6.93 -11.28
C VAL A 51 -7.21 -8.09 -11.07
N THR A 52 -8.46 -7.81 -10.72
CA THR A 52 -9.57 -8.75 -10.91
C THR A 52 -10.02 -8.61 -12.36
N ASP A 53 -10.22 -9.72 -13.07
CA ASP A 53 -10.53 -9.77 -14.51
C ASP A 53 -11.80 -8.97 -14.91
N ASP A 54 -12.61 -8.52 -13.95
CA ASP A 54 -13.86 -7.80 -14.22
C ASP A 54 -13.77 -6.26 -14.13
N GLU A 55 -12.70 -5.67 -13.59
CA GLU A 55 -12.60 -4.20 -13.37
C GLU A 55 -11.22 -3.63 -13.71
N ALA A 56 -10.80 -3.76 -14.96
CA ALA A 56 -9.53 -3.25 -15.48
C ALA A 56 -9.36 -1.70 -15.46
N TRP A 57 -10.14 -0.95 -14.66
CA TRP A 57 -10.14 0.52 -14.62
C TRP A 57 -10.17 1.19 -13.24
N GLU A 58 -10.00 0.46 -12.14
CA GLU A 58 -9.76 1.09 -10.82
C GLU A 58 -8.42 0.63 -10.22
N VAL A 59 -7.38 1.45 -10.42
CA VAL A 59 -6.11 1.43 -9.66
C VAL A 59 -5.38 0.08 -9.60
N GLY A 60 -5.45 -0.70 -10.68
CA GLY A 60 -4.68 -1.93 -10.81
C GLY A 60 -3.18 -1.68 -10.92
N LEU A 61 -2.37 -2.60 -10.38
CA LEU A 61 -0.94 -2.64 -10.67
C LEU A 61 -0.76 -2.83 -12.18
N ALA A 62 -0.15 -1.84 -12.86
CA ALA A 62 0.06 -1.85 -14.32
C ALA A 62 0.84 -3.08 -14.83
N CYS A 63 1.48 -3.83 -13.94
CA CYS A 63 2.23 -5.06 -14.22
C CYS A 63 1.42 -6.36 -14.05
N GLY A 64 0.10 -6.30 -13.78
CA GLY A 64 -0.78 -7.47 -13.75
C GLY A 64 -0.53 -8.43 -12.58
N GLY A 65 -0.11 -7.92 -11.42
CA GLY A 65 0.07 -8.72 -10.20
C GLY A 65 -0.91 -8.37 -9.10
N GLN A 66 -0.97 -9.25 -8.10
CA GLN A 66 -1.62 -8.99 -6.82
C GLN A 66 -0.55 -8.85 -5.73
N ILE A 67 -0.76 -7.90 -4.81
CA ILE A 67 0.00 -7.74 -3.58
C ILE A 67 -0.93 -7.48 -2.41
N GLU A 68 -0.44 -7.82 -1.23
CA GLU A 68 -1.08 -7.48 0.04
C GLU A 68 -0.12 -6.59 0.83
N VAL A 69 -0.64 -5.52 1.42
CA VAL A 69 0.12 -4.56 2.22
C VAL A 69 -0.50 -4.48 3.60
N LEU A 70 0.24 -4.97 4.60
CA LEU A 70 -0.09 -4.79 6.00
C LEU A 70 0.37 -3.41 6.46
N VAL A 71 -0.58 -2.62 6.97
CA VAL A 71 -0.32 -1.30 7.55
C VAL A 71 -0.49 -1.40 9.07
N VAL A 72 0.58 -1.11 9.79
CA VAL A 72 0.64 -1.14 11.26
C VAL A 72 1.28 0.14 11.77
N ARG A 73 0.85 0.61 12.95
CA ARG A 73 1.56 1.65 13.68
C ARG A 73 2.80 1.01 14.33
N VAL A 74 3.94 1.68 14.18
CA VAL A 74 5.18 1.33 14.87
C VAL A 74 5.26 2.15 16.16
N GLU A 75 5.64 1.52 17.27
CA GLU A 75 5.83 2.15 18.58
C GLU A 75 7.28 2.58 18.81
#